data_AF-A0A539EIR2-F1
#
_entry.id   AF-A0A539EIR2-F1
#
_cell.length_a   1.000
_cell.length_b   1.000
_cell.length_c   1.000
_cell.angle_alpha   90.00
_cell.angle_beta   90.00
_cell.angle_gamma   90.00
#
_symmetry.space_group_name_H-M   'P 1'
#
loop_
_entity.id
_entity.type
_entity.pdbx_description
1 polymer ?
#
loop_
_entity_poly.entity_id
_entity_poly.type
_entity_poly.pdbx_seq_one_letter_code
_entity_poly.pdbx_strand_id
1 'polypeptide(L)'
;AAKAGVPCAVTLTAPSATPRLHDYRRLAALLAEAGTAVPLLVTAPRWERAEDQVLESAILTGGLLCDGLGDGVLVRSALEPAKNLTLVYNLLQGSGTRITKTEYVSCPSCGRTLFDLQETTERIKRQTGHLKGVKIAIMGCIVNGPGEMADADFGTPTSATSAARRT
;
A
#
# COMPACT_ATOMS: atom_id res chain seq x y z
N ALA A 1 26.44 16.24 -16.47
CA ALA A 1 25.72 17.52 -16.43
C ALA A 1 24.43 17.37 -17.22
N ALA A 2 23.27 17.49 -16.58
CA ALA A 2 21.98 17.51 -17.29
C ALA A 2 21.92 18.78 -18.17
N LYS A 3 21.57 18.64 -19.45
CA LYS A 3 21.35 19.78 -20.34
C LYS A 3 20.16 20.61 -19.82
N ALA A 4 20.31 21.93 -19.80
CA ALA A 4 19.23 22.84 -19.45
C ALA A 4 17.97 22.53 -20.29
N GLY A 5 16.84 22.29 -19.63
CA GLY A 5 15.55 21.99 -20.26
C GLY A 5 15.12 20.52 -20.30
N VAL A 6 15.97 19.56 -19.89
CA VAL A 6 15.53 18.17 -19.68
C VAL A 6 15.00 18.03 -18.26
N PRO A 7 13.73 17.63 -18.04
CA PRO A 7 13.24 17.34 -16.70
C PRO A 7 14.11 16.23 -16.10
N CYS A 8 14.89 16.57 -15.08
CA CYS A 8 15.71 15.64 -14.36
C CYS A 8 15.00 15.27 -13.05
N ALA A 9 15.07 14.00 -12.67
CA ALA A 9 14.74 13.54 -11.33
C ALA A 9 16.04 13.13 -10.63
N VAL A 10 16.10 13.31 -9.32
CA VAL A 10 17.22 12.87 -8.49
C VAL A 10 16.81 11.59 -7.77
N THR A 11 17.74 10.64 -7.69
CA THR A 11 17.61 9.41 -6.93
C THR A 11 18.95 9.08 -6.31
N LEU A 12 18.94 8.22 -5.31
CA LEU A 12 20.17 7.62 -4.81
C LEU A 12 20.53 6.40 -5.65
N THR A 13 21.73 6.40 -6.20
CA THR A 13 22.35 5.22 -6.81
C THR A 13 23.57 4.87 -5.99
N ALA A 14 23.54 3.73 -5.31
CA ALA A 14 24.69 3.24 -4.57
C ALA A 14 25.25 1.99 -5.28
N PRO A 15 26.54 2.00 -5.69
CA PRO A 15 27.17 0.86 -6.35
C PRO A 15 27.32 -0.39 -5.47
N SER A 16 27.38 -0.21 -4.15
CA SER A 16 27.75 -1.27 -3.19
C SER A 16 26.88 -1.33 -1.92
N ALA A 17 25.86 -0.47 -1.82
CA ALA A 17 25.01 -0.40 -0.64
C ALA A 17 23.55 -0.26 -1.04
N THR A 18 22.67 -0.95 -0.31
CA THR A 18 21.24 -0.79 -0.49
C THR A 18 20.81 0.59 0.01
N PRO A 19 20.12 1.42 -0.80
CA PRO A 19 19.60 2.70 -0.33
C PRO A 19 18.72 2.49 0.90
N ARG A 20 19.02 3.20 1.97
CA ARG A 20 18.23 3.14 3.20
C ARG A 20 17.34 4.36 3.29
N LEU A 21 16.34 4.25 4.15
CA LEU A 21 15.38 5.32 4.39
C LEU A 21 16.06 6.62 4.85
N HIS A 22 17.07 6.52 5.71
CA HIS A 22 17.84 7.69 6.18
C HIS A 22 18.58 8.43 5.06
N ASP A 23 19.06 7.72 4.03
CA ASP A 23 19.80 8.34 2.94
C ASP A 23 18.88 9.24 2.11
N TYR A 24 17.66 8.75 1.82
CA TYR A 24 16.65 9.53 1.09
C TYR A 24 16.17 10.74 1.88
N ARG A 25 15.95 10.60 3.19
CA ARG A 25 15.61 11.74 4.06
C ARG A 25 16.73 12.79 4.07
N ARG A 26 17.99 12.35 4.15
CA ARG A 26 19.15 13.25 4.07
C ARG A 26 19.25 13.94 2.71
N LEU A 27 19.03 13.22 1.62
CA LEU A 27 18.99 13.81 0.28
C LEU A 27 17.88 14.86 0.17
N ALA A 28 16.67 14.56 0.65
CA ALA A 28 15.55 15.51 0.63
C ALA A 28 15.88 16.80 1.41
N ALA A 29 16.49 16.66 2.59
CA ALA A 29 16.95 17.81 3.38
C ALA A 29 17.99 18.66 2.64
N LEU A 30 18.98 18.03 2.00
CA LEU A 30 20.00 18.75 1.21
C LEU A 30 19.40 19.48 -0.01
N LEU A 31 18.42 18.88 -0.67
CA LEU A 31 17.71 19.52 -1.79
C LEU A 31 16.88 20.72 -1.32
N ALA A 32 16.23 20.61 -0.16
CA ALA A 32 15.49 21.69 0.47
C ALA A 32 16.42 22.85 0.88
N GLU A 33 17.56 22.57 1.51
CA GLU A 33 18.59 23.56 1.86
C GLU A 33 19.15 24.28 0.62
N ALA A 34 19.31 23.55 -0.49
CA ALA A 34 19.74 24.11 -1.77
C ALA A 34 18.61 24.87 -2.51
N GLY A 35 17.40 24.97 -1.95
CA GLY A 35 16.26 25.63 -2.57
C GLY A 35 15.83 25.03 -3.92
N THR A 36 16.12 23.75 -4.15
CA THR A 36 15.91 23.09 -5.45
C THR A 36 14.69 22.18 -5.42
N ALA A 37 13.67 22.50 -6.22
CA ALA A 37 12.43 21.71 -6.35
C ALA A 37 12.55 20.61 -7.42
N VAL A 38 13.63 19.82 -7.37
CA VAL A 38 13.82 18.71 -8.31
C VAL A 38 13.05 17.46 -7.85
N PRO A 39 12.31 16.77 -8.73
CA PRO A 39 11.60 15.55 -8.36
C PRO A 39 12.50 14.48 -7.75
N LEU A 40 12.10 13.91 -6.62
CA LEU A 40 12.77 12.82 -5.94
C LEU A 40 12.18 11.47 -6.40
N LEU A 41 12.96 10.71 -7.15
CA LEU A 41 12.63 9.34 -7.52
C LEU A 41 13.11 8.38 -6.42
N VAL A 42 12.19 7.71 -5.75
CA VAL A 42 12.50 6.69 -4.74
C VAL A 42 12.66 5.33 -5.41
N THR A 43 13.83 4.72 -5.26
CA THR A 43 14.13 3.42 -5.84
C THR A 43 14.21 2.33 -4.78
N ALA A 44 13.35 1.31 -4.89
CA ALA A 44 13.50 0.08 -4.11
C ALA A 44 14.42 -0.91 -4.85
N PRO A 45 15.41 -1.49 -4.15
CA PRO A 45 16.34 -2.48 -4.70
C PRO A 45 15.63 -3.80 -5.02
N ARG A 46 16.31 -4.63 -5.81
CA ARG A 46 15.91 -6.01 -6.08
C ARG A 46 16.31 -6.92 -4.91
N TRP A 47 15.40 -7.81 -4.54
CA TRP A 47 15.60 -8.92 -3.63
C TRP A 47 15.31 -10.24 -4.33
N GLU A 48 16.00 -11.31 -3.90
CA GLU A 48 15.86 -12.63 -4.52
C GLU A 48 14.58 -13.34 -4.10
N ARG A 49 14.19 -13.21 -2.82
CA ARG A 49 12.92 -13.77 -2.33
C ARG A 49 11.80 -12.77 -2.55
N ALA A 50 10.67 -13.26 -3.05
CA ALA A 50 9.48 -12.45 -3.28
C ALA A 50 8.93 -11.81 -1.99
N GLU A 51 9.01 -12.53 -0.86
CA GLU A 51 8.59 -12.04 0.45
C GLU A 51 9.45 -10.86 0.91
N ASP A 52 10.77 -11.01 0.85
CA ASP A 52 11.74 -9.95 1.17
C ASP A 52 11.52 -8.76 0.23
N GLN A 53 11.27 -8.99 -1.06
CA GLN A 53 10.97 -7.92 -2.01
C GLN A 53 9.77 -7.09 -1.57
N VAL A 54 8.67 -7.73 -1.15
CA VAL A 54 7.47 -7.03 -0.71
C VAL A 54 7.75 -6.26 0.58
N LEU A 55 8.38 -6.91 1.57
CA LEU A 55 8.66 -6.33 2.87
C LEU A 55 9.61 -5.13 2.79
N GLU A 56 10.74 -5.31 2.13
CA GLU A 56 11.80 -4.29 2.04
C GLU A 56 11.37 -3.10 1.17
N SER A 57 10.60 -3.37 0.09
CA SER A 57 10.01 -2.29 -0.70
C SER A 57 8.99 -1.50 0.13
N ALA A 58 8.18 -2.18 0.95
CA ALA A 58 7.20 -1.52 1.82
C ALA A 58 7.86 -0.66 2.90
N ILE A 59 8.91 -1.16 3.56
CA ILE A 59 9.66 -0.40 4.57
C ILE A 59 10.29 0.85 3.95
N LEU A 60 11.04 0.69 2.85
CA LEU A 60 11.77 1.80 2.25
C LEU A 60 10.82 2.82 1.59
N THR A 61 9.98 2.37 0.67
CA THR A 61 9.13 3.29 -0.10
C THR A 61 7.94 3.77 0.72
N GLY A 62 7.29 2.88 1.47
CA GLY A 62 6.13 3.25 2.30
C GLY A 62 6.50 4.27 3.36
N GLY A 63 7.64 4.09 4.05
CA GLY A 63 8.10 5.05 5.04
C GLY A 63 8.36 6.44 4.44
N LEU A 64 9.03 6.51 3.29
CA LEU A 64 9.30 7.79 2.60
C LEU A 64 8.00 8.45 2.10
N LEU A 65 7.10 7.68 1.50
CA LEU A 65 5.82 8.20 1.01
C LEU A 65 4.96 8.74 2.17
N CYS A 66 4.96 8.06 3.32
CA CYS A 66 4.29 8.55 4.53
C CYS A 66 4.94 9.82 5.11
N ASP A 67 6.24 10.03 4.90
CA ASP A 67 6.92 11.29 5.24
C ASP A 67 6.57 12.43 4.25
N GLY A 68 5.81 12.14 3.19
CA GLY A 68 5.58 13.08 2.08
C GLY A 68 6.77 13.22 1.14
N LEU A 69 7.69 12.25 1.15
CA LEU A 69 8.90 12.23 0.32
C LEU A 69 8.75 11.26 -0.86
N GLY A 70 8.99 11.77 -2.06
CA GLY A 70 9.03 10.97 -3.29
C GLY A 70 7.96 11.38 -4.29
N ASP A 71 8.40 11.86 -5.45
CA ASP A 71 7.55 12.25 -6.59
C ASP A 71 7.33 11.08 -7.55
N GLY A 72 8.16 10.05 -7.46
CA GLY A 72 8.04 8.83 -8.23
C GLY A 72 8.60 7.63 -7.47
N VAL A 73 8.09 6.44 -7.78
CA VAL A 73 8.55 5.18 -7.19
C VAL A 73 8.99 4.24 -8.30
N LEU A 74 10.17 3.67 -8.15
CA LEU A 74 10.69 2.60 -9.00
C LEU A 74 11.05 1.39 -8.14
N VAL A 75 10.33 0.29 -8.29
CA VAL A 75 10.67 -0.97 -7.63
C VAL A 75 11.36 -1.88 -8.63
N ARG A 76 12.63 -2.19 -8.36
CA ARG A 76 13.37 -3.24 -9.08
C ARG A 76 13.07 -4.55 -8.39
N SER A 77 12.64 -5.57 -9.12
CA SER A 77 12.38 -6.89 -8.55
C SER A 77 12.60 -8.01 -9.56
N ALA A 78 12.68 -9.24 -9.07
CA ALA A 78 12.63 -10.46 -9.87
C ALA A 78 11.19 -10.93 -10.16
N LEU A 79 10.18 -10.17 -9.73
CA LEU A 79 8.78 -10.52 -9.94
C LEU A 79 8.40 -10.32 -11.40
N GLU A 80 7.43 -11.11 -11.87
CA GLU A 80 6.77 -10.88 -13.15
C GLU A 80 6.26 -9.43 -13.26
N PRO A 81 6.35 -8.78 -14.45
CA PRO A 81 6.03 -7.36 -14.61
C PRO A 81 4.66 -6.96 -14.04
N ALA A 82 3.63 -7.78 -14.24
CA ALA A 82 2.29 -7.52 -13.71
C ALA A 82 2.22 -7.58 -12.17
N LYS A 83 2.96 -8.51 -11.55
CA LYS A 83 3.07 -8.62 -10.09
C LYS A 83 3.86 -7.45 -9.52
N ASN A 84 4.95 -7.04 -10.17
CA ASN A 84 5.73 -5.87 -9.76
C ASN A 84 4.89 -4.59 -9.84
N LEU A 85 4.10 -4.42 -10.91
CA LEU A 85 3.18 -3.29 -11.04
C LEU A 85 2.10 -3.30 -9.94
N THR A 86 1.58 -4.48 -9.61
CA THR A 86 0.64 -4.67 -8.50
C THR A 86 1.28 -4.27 -7.16
N LEU A 87 2.54 -4.67 -6.92
CA LEU A 87 3.29 -4.27 -5.73
C LEU A 87 3.42 -2.74 -5.66
N VAL A 88 3.85 -2.08 -6.74
CA VAL A 88 3.97 -0.61 -6.79
C VAL A 88 2.64 0.08 -6.45
N TYR A 89 1.53 -0.35 -7.06
CA TYR A 89 0.23 0.23 -6.75
C TYR A 89 -0.24 -0.06 -5.33
N ASN A 90 0.11 -1.21 -4.75
CA ASN A 90 -0.16 -1.51 -3.35
C ASN A 90 0.64 -0.58 -2.40
N LEU A 91 1.88 -0.25 -2.73
CA LEU A 91 2.72 0.67 -1.95
C LEU A 91 2.13 2.09 -1.97
N LEU A 92 1.70 2.56 -3.14
CA LEU A 92 1.06 3.87 -3.29
C LEU A 92 -0.31 3.94 -2.58
N GLN A 93 -1.10 2.85 -2.65
CA GLN A 93 -2.38 2.79 -1.96
C GLN A 93 -2.20 2.67 -0.44
N GLY A 94 -1.27 1.84 0.02
CA GLY A 94 -1.01 1.65 1.46
C GLY A 94 -0.44 2.89 2.15
N SER A 95 0.27 3.75 1.42
CA SER A 95 0.72 5.06 1.91
C SER A 95 -0.33 6.17 1.80
N GLY A 96 -1.49 5.88 1.20
CA GLY A 96 -2.53 6.89 0.93
C GLY A 96 -2.18 7.89 -0.18
N THR A 97 -1.02 7.76 -0.83
CA THR A 97 -0.57 8.67 -1.90
C THR A 97 -1.35 8.51 -3.20
N ARG A 98 -1.88 7.31 -3.48
CA ARG A 98 -2.74 7.07 -4.65
C ARG A 98 -3.73 5.94 -4.43
N ILE A 99 -5.00 6.23 -4.62
CA ILE A 99 -6.04 5.19 -4.63
C ILE A 99 -6.12 4.52 -6.01
N THR A 100 -5.94 3.20 -6.06
CA THR A 100 -5.83 2.45 -7.31
C THR A 100 -6.90 1.37 -7.47
N LYS A 101 -7.43 0.86 -6.36
CA LYS A 101 -8.46 -0.19 -6.29
C LYS A 101 -9.32 -0.02 -5.04
N THR A 102 -10.40 -0.80 -4.94
CA THR A 102 -11.21 -0.90 -3.72
C THR A 102 -10.34 -1.27 -2.52
N GLU A 103 -10.55 -0.59 -1.40
CA GLU A 103 -9.88 -0.87 -0.14
C GLU A 103 -10.77 -1.76 0.73
N TYR A 104 -10.17 -2.79 1.33
CA TYR A 104 -10.88 -3.73 2.19
C TYR A 104 -10.26 -3.71 3.57
N VAL A 105 -11.05 -3.31 4.56
CA VAL A 105 -10.66 -3.35 5.97
C VAL A 105 -11.39 -4.54 6.60
N SER A 106 -10.66 -5.45 7.23
CA SER A 106 -11.26 -6.63 7.86
C SER A 106 -10.55 -6.96 9.15
N CYS A 107 -11.32 -7.32 10.18
CA CYS A 107 -10.72 -7.86 11.40
C CYS A 107 -10.06 -9.23 11.12
N PRO A 108 -9.01 -9.61 11.86
CA PRO A 108 -8.62 -11.02 11.89
C PRO A 108 -9.79 -11.85 12.45
N SER A 109 -9.97 -13.07 11.94
CA SER A 109 -10.96 -14.00 12.52
C SER A 109 -10.59 -14.29 13.98
N CYS A 110 -11.60 -14.42 14.85
CA CYS A 110 -11.42 -14.73 16.27
C CYS A 110 -12.58 -15.59 16.79
N GLY A 111 -12.54 -16.02 18.05
CA GLY A 111 -13.59 -16.85 18.65
C GLY A 111 -14.98 -16.18 18.78
N ARG A 112 -15.09 -14.89 18.43
CA ARG A 112 -16.35 -14.13 18.40
C ARG A 112 -16.94 -13.99 17.00
N THR A 113 -16.20 -14.43 15.98
CA THR A 113 -16.63 -14.34 14.59
C THR A 113 -17.84 -15.26 14.37
N LEU A 114 -18.93 -14.70 13.84
CA LEU A 114 -20.21 -15.41 13.72
C LEU A 114 -20.44 -16.12 12.37
N PHE A 115 -19.48 -16.03 11.44
CA PHE A 115 -19.55 -16.60 10.09
C PHE A 115 -18.14 -16.83 9.53
N ASP A 116 -18.02 -17.51 8.38
CA ASP A 116 -16.73 -17.61 7.70
C ASP A 116 -16.32 -16.26 7.09
N LEU A 117 -15.49 -15.53 7.84
CA LEU A 117 -15.02 -14.21 7.47
C LEU A 117 -14.12 -14.25 6.24
N GLN A 118 -13.34 -15.32 6.07
CA GLN A 118 -12.41 -15.45 4.96
C GLN A 118 -13.18 -15.66 3.65
N GLU A 119 -14.08 -16.64 3.62
CA GLU A 119 -14.91 -16.93 2.44
C GLU A 119 -15.78 -15.72 2.08
N THR A 120 -16.37 -15.07 3.08
CA THR A 120 -17.20 -13.87 2.87
C THR A 120 -16.39 -12.72 2.32
N THR A 121 -15.17 -12.49 2.84
CA THR A 121 -14.27 -11.44 2.36
C THR A 121 -13.87 -11.68 0.91
N GLU A 122 -13.53 -12.92 0.55
CA GLU A 122 -13.19 -13.27 -0.83
C GLU A 122 -14.37 -13.09 -1.78
N ARG A 123 -15.58 -13.48 -1.36
CA ARG A 123 -16.80 -13.29 -2.16
C ARG A 123 -17.06 -11.80 -2.44
N ILE A 124 -16.96 -10.97 -1.40
CA ILE A 124 -17.13 -9.53 -1.53
C ILE A 124 -16.05 -8.98 -2.47
N LYS A 125 -14.76 -9.31 -2.26
CA LYS A 125 -13.65 -8.88 -3.12
C LYS A 125 -13.87 -9.21 -4.60
N ARG A 126 -14.37 -10.41 -4.91
CA ARG A 126 -14.71 -10.83 -6.29
C ARG A 126 -15.79 -9.96 -6.92
N GLN A 127 -16.78 -9.53 -6.14
CA GLN A 127 -17.91 -8.74 -6.63
C GLN A 127 -17.61 -7.25 -6.68
N THR A 128 -16.81 -6.71 -5.75
CA THR A 128 -16.64 -5.27 -5.56
C THR A 128 -15.23 -4.75 -5.90
N GLY A 129 -14.31 -5.60 -6.36
CA GLY A 129 -12.91 -5.22 -6.66
C GLY A 129 -12.74 -4.13 -7.73
N HIS A 130 -13.77 -3.89 -8.54
CA HIS A 130 -13.78 -2.87 -9.59
C HIS A 130 -14.15 -1.46 -9.07
N LEU A 131 -14.64 -1.34 -7.83
CA LEU A 131 -15.09 -0.07 -7.23
C LEU A 131 -13.91 0.75 -6.69
N LYS A 132 -13.11 1.30 -7.61
CA LYS A 132 -11.98 2.17 -7.26
C LYS A 132 -12.46 3.39 -6.45
N GLY A 133 -11.78 3.66 -5.33
CA GLY A 133 -12.12 4.79 -4.46
C GLY A 133 -13.06 4.43 -3.31
N VAL A 134 -13.59 3.21 -3.29
CA VAL A 134 -14.50 2.75 -2.23
C VAL A 134 -13.73 1.94 -1.18
N LYS A 135 -13.99 2.23 0.10
CA LYS A 135 -13.52 1.49 1.26
C LYS A 135 -14.66 0.66 1.83
N ILE A 136 -14.44 -0.65 1.93
CA ILE A 136 -15.42 -1.62 2.41
C ILE A 136 -14.89 -2.32 3.66
N ALA A 137 -15.61 -2.19 4.77
CA ALA A 137 -15.29 -2.83 6.04
C ALA A 137 -16.05 -4.16 6.22
N ILE A 138 -15.35 -5.23 6.54
CA ILE A 138 -15.90 -6.59 6.68
C ILE A 138 -15.57 -7.09 8.08
N MET A 139 -16.58 -7.13 8.95
CA MET A 139 -16.38 -7.30 10.39
C MET A 139 -17.09 -8.54 10.91
N GLY A 140 -16.33 -9.39 11.58
CA GLY A 140 -16.81 -10.69 12.06
C GLY A 140 -17.67 -10.66 13.32
N CYS A 141 -17.63 -9.56 14.08
CA CYS A 141 -18.36 -9.41 15.34
C CYS A 141 -18.74 -7.95 15.62
N ILE A 142 -19.71 -7.74 16.51
CA ILE A 142 -20.24 -6.41 16.86
C ILE A 142 -19.27 -5.57 17.72
N VAL A 143 -18.22 -6.17 18.27
CA VAL A 143 -17.38 -5.49 19.27
C VAL A 143 -16.46 -4.46 18.61
N ASN A 144 -15.64 -4.89 17.66
CA ASN A 144 -14.78 -3.97 16.91
C ASN A 144 -15.50 -3.42 15.68
N GLY A 145 -16.60 -4.05 15.25
CA GLY A 145 -17.26 -3.73 13.98
C GLY A 145 -17.65 -2.26 13.82
N PRO A 146 -18.44 -1.66 14.73
CA PRO A 146 -18.90 -0.28 14.58
C PRO A 146 -17.77 0.75 14.51
N GLY A 147 -16.70 0.57 15.29
CA GLY A 147 -15.56 1.49 15.29
C GLY A 147 -14.71 1.38 14.02
N GLU A 148 -14.38 0.15 13.62
CA GLU A 148 -13.58 -0.12 12.41
C GLU A 148 -14.35 0.21 11.11
N MET A 149 -15.68 0.28 11.17
CA MET A 149 -16.54 0.67 10.05
C MET A 149 -16.78 2.18 9.95
N ALA A 150 -16.38 2.99 10.95
CA ALA A 150 -16.69 4.41 10.99
C ALA A 150 -16.06 5.19 9.81
N ASP A 151 -14.87 4.76 9.37
CA ASP A 151 -14.11 5.39 8.30
C ASP A 151 -14.29 4.70 6.92
N ALA A 152 -15.26 3.78 6.82
CA ALA A 152 -15.57 3.03 5.59
C ALA A 152 -16.85 3.53 4.92
N ASP A 153 -16.90 3.49 3.58
CA ASP A 153 -18.09 3.87 2.82
C ASP A 153 -19.22 2.86 2.99
N PHE A 154 -18.86 1.58 3.10
CA PHE A 154 -19.78 0.48 3.30
C PHE A 154 -19.23 -0.51 4.32
N GLY A 155 -20.11 -1.20 5.04
CA GLY A 155 -19.69 -2.34 5.83
C GLY A 155 -20.73 -3.44 5.98
N THR A 156 -20.26 -4.64 6.33
CA THR A 156 -21.13 -5.81 6.51
C THR A 156 -21.84 -5.79 7.86
N PRO A 157 -23.09 -6.28 7.93
CA PRO A 157 -23.76 -6.51 9.21
C PRO A 157 -22.92 -7.44 10.10
N THR A 158 -22.71 -7.05 11.35
CA THR A 158 -21.89 -7.79 12.33
C THR A 158 -22.64 -8.95 13.00
N SER A 159 -23.89 -9.21 12.60
CA SER A 159 -24.76 -10.23 13.17
C SER A 159 -24.99 -11.37 12.18
N ALA A 160 -24.97 -12.61 12.66
CA ALA A 160 -25.29 -13.82 11.90
C ALA A 160 -26.78 -13.95 11.52
N THR A 161 -27.42 -12.85 11.09
CA THR A 161 -28.84 -12.85 10.70
C THR A 161 -29.02 -13.28 9.25
N SER A 162 -28.38 -14.38 8.83
CA SER A 162 -28.76 -15.09 7.59
C SER A 162 -28.34 -16.56 7.51
N ALA A 163 -27.83 -17.20 8.58
CA ALA A 163 -27.47 -18.62 8.56
C ALA A 163 -28.42 -19.54 9.36
N ALA A 164 -29.46 -18.99 9.99
CA ALA A 164 -30.48 -19.75 10.73
C ALA A 164 -31.88 -19.55 10.13
N ARG A 165 -32.09 -20.06 8.91
CA ARG A 165 -33.41 -20.41 8.34
C ARG A 165 -33.20 -21.24 7.07
N ARG A 166 -32.72 -22.47 7.28
CA ARG A 166 -32.95 -23.61 6.39
C ARG A 166 -33.33 -24.80 7.27
N THR A 167 -34.59 -24.80 7.68
CA THR A 167 -35.38 -25.98 7.99
C THR A 167 -36.53 -25.97 7.01
#